data_AF-A0A1Y5XID9-F1
#
_entry.id   AF-A0A1Y5XID9-F1
#
_cell.length_a   1.000
_cell.length_b   1.000
_cell.length_c   1.000
_cell.angle_alpha   90.00
_cell.angle_beta   90.00
_cell.angle_gamma   90.00
#
_symmetry.space_group_name_H-M   'P 1'
#
loop_
_entity.id
_entity.type
_entity.pdbx_description
1 polymer ?
#
loop_
_entity_poly.entity_id
_entity_poly.type
_entity_poly.pdbx_seq_one_letter_code
_entity_poly.pdbx_strand_id
1 'polypeptide(L)'
;MDLVGSTVTRPAPAPSPAPQGESQDTPGLRDLTGSFSGRQVWHISCGDVINRDRCLTVLVNDQNKVVLVGPPGETAVLSSGQLGQLRDALREAAEQAER
;
A
#
# COMPACT_ATOMS: atom_id res chain seq x y z
N MET A 1 29.71 59.63 -24.95
CA MET A 1 28.68 59.68 -23.91
C MET A 1 27.37 59.50 -24.67
N ASP A 2 26.67 58.35 -24.67
CA ASP A 2 26.43 57.41 -23.58
C ASP A 2 26.14 55.99 -24.09
N LEU A 3 26.00 55.09 -23.12
CA LEU A 3 26.24 53.67 -23.14
C LEU A 3 25.23 52.80 -23.91
N VAL A 4 25.81 51.69 -24.36
CA VAL A 4 25.25 50.38 -24.70
C VAL A 4 24.03 49.97 -23.87
N GLY A 5 23.03 49.41 -24.54
CA GLY A 5 21.89 48.73 -23.92
C GLY A 5 21.60 47.40 -24.64
N SER A 6 22.48 46.42 -24.49
CA SER A 6 22.30 45.07 -25.03
C SER A 6 21.26 44.32 -24.20
N THR A 7 20.11 44.01 -24.79
CA THR A 7 19.12 43.12 -24.18
C THR A 7 19.63 41.68 -24.22
N VAL A 8 19.99 41.12 -23.06
CA VAL A 8 20.29 39.69 -22.95
C VAL A 8 18.95 38.93 -22.91
N THR A 9 18.64 38.19 -23.96
CA THR A 9 17.54 37.21 -23.93
C THR A 9 18.10 35.92 -23.34
N ARG A 10 17.54 35.46 -22.22
CA ARG A 10 17.93 34.19 -21.59
C ARG A 10 17.17 33.06 -22.27
N PRO A 11 17.82 32.04 -22.84
CA PRO A 11 17.10 30.84 -23.29
C PRO A 11 16.55 30.07 -22.08
N ALA A 12 15.31 29.60 -22.19
CA ALA A 12 14.67 28.71 -21.23
C ALA A 12 15.37 27.33 -21.24
N PRO A 13 15.50 26.65 -20.09
CA PRO A 13 16.06 25.30 -20.06
C PRO A 13 15.10 24.30 -20.72
N ALA A 14 15.67 23.41 -21.54
CA ALA A 14 14.97 22.30 -22.17
C ALA A 14 14.43 21.30 -21.13
N PRO A 15 13.35 20.57 -21.42
CA PRO A 15 12.88 19.49 -20.55
C PRO A 15 13.86 18.31 -20.60
N SER A 16 14.43 17.94 -19.46
CA SER A 16 15.22 16.70 -19.30
C SER A 16 14.35 15.46 -19.53
N PRO A 17 14.82 14.45 -20.28
CA PRO A 17 14.15 13.16 -20.35
C PRO A 17 14.58 12.20 -19.23
N ALA A 18 13.58 11.65 -18.53
CA ALA A 18 13.50 10.42 -17.74
C ALA A 18 14.38 10.27 -16.46
N PRO A 19 13.85 9.60 -15.41
CA PRO A 19 13.99 8.15 -15.38
C PRO A 19 12.64 7.44 -15.49
N GLN A 20 12.56 6.52 -16.44
CA GLN A 20 11.63 5.40 -16.39
C GLN A 20 12.20 4.44 -15.33
N GLY A 21 11.57 4.41 -14.17
CA GLY A 21 12.02 3.59 -13.06
C GLY A 21 10.85 3.35 -12.13
N GLU A 22 10.36 2.12 -12.18
CA GLU A 22 9.50 1.51 -11.17
C GLU A 22 8.06 2.00 -11.21
N SER A 23 7.28 1.30 -12.05
CA SER A 23 5.91 0.95 -11.73
C SER A 23 5.80 0.75 -10.22
N GLN A 24 5.23 1.71 -9.51
CA GLN A 24 4.62 1.42 -8.24
C GLN A 24 3.46 0.49 -8.57
N ASP A 25 3.79 -0.80 -8.65
CA ASP A 25 2.92 -1.89 -8.29
C ASP A 25 2.40 -1.55 -6.89
N THR A 26 1.43 -0.64 -6.80
CA THR A 26 0.41 -0.77 -5.77
C THR A 26 -0.19 -2.12 -6.09
N PRO A 27 0.08 -3.17 -5.29
CA PRO A 27 -0.61 -4.43 -5.49
C PRO A 27 -2.07 -4.05 -5.35
N GLY A 28 -2.81 -4.11 -6.46
CA GLY A 28 -4.24 -3.99 -6.38
C GLY A 28 -4.67 -5.01 -5.33
N LEU A 29 -5.62 -4.63 -4.47
CA LEU A 29 -6.21 -5.43 -3.38
C LEU A 29 -6.43 -6.93 -3.70
N ARG A 30 -6.49 -7.25 -4.99
CA ARG A 30 -6.73 -8.54 -5.62
C ARG A 30 -5.50 -9.47 -5.69
N ASP A 31 -4.27 -8.97 -5.63
CA ASP A 31 -3.05 -9.81 -5.79
C ASP A 31 -2.53 -10.38 -4.45
N LEU A 32 -3.14 -9.98 -3.33
CA LEU A 32 -2.80 -10.46 -1.98
C LEU A 32 -3.77 -11.54 -1.48
N THR A 33 -4.75 -11.94 -2.28
CA THR A 33 -5.76 -12.93 -1.89
C THR A 33 -5.26 -14.36 -2.12
N GLY A 34 -4.73 -14.98 -1.07
CA GLY A 34 -4.52 -16.43 -1.03
C GLY A 34 -5.81 -17.16 -0.69
N SER A 35 -5.97 -18.40 -1.14
CA SER A 35 -7.04 -19.29 -0.66
C SER A 35 -6.43 -20.31 0.30
N PHE A 36 -6.79 -20.26 1.58
CA PHE A 36 -6.46 -21.29 2.55
C PHE A 36 -7.71 -22.12 2.82
N SER A 37 -7.66 -23.42 2.56
CA SER A 37 -8.81 -24.33 2.71
C SER A 37 -10.08 -23.92 1.95
N GLY A 38 -9.96 -23.17 0.84
CA GLY A 38 -11.11 -22.69 0.07
C GLY A 38 -11.74 -21.40 0.61
N ARG A 39 -11.18 -20.80 1.67
CA ARG A 39 -11.58 -19.48 2.19
C ARG A 39 -10.60 -18.39 1.77
N GLN A 40 -11.13 -17.18 1.56
CA GLN A 40 -10.31 -16.02 1.23
C GLN A 40 -9.43 -15.62 2.40
N VAL A 41 -8.19 -15.25 2.08
CA VAL A 41 -7.18 -14.72 3.00
C VAL A 41 -6.71 -13.38 2.45
N TRP A 42 -6.72 -12.34 3.26
CA TRP A 42 -6.20 -11.02 2.89
C TRP A 42 -4.90 -10.76 3.62
N HIS A 43 -3.89 -10.32 2.88
CA HIS A 43 -2.65 -9.78 3.45
C HIS A 43 -2.66 -8.26 3.37
N ILE A 44 -2.32 -7.60 4.47
CA ILE A 44 -2.23 -6.15 4.57
C ILE A 44 -0.81 -5.82 5.03
N SER A 45 -0.06 -5.11 4.20
CA SER A 45 1.27 -4.61 4.59
C SER A 45 1.14 -3.64 5.77
N CYS A 46 2.04 -3.76 6.73
CA CYS A 46 2.11 -2.89 7.90
C CYS A 46 3.56 -2.69 8.35
N GLY A 47 3.84 -1.63 9.09
CA GLY A 47 5.13 -1.46 9.78
C GLY A 47 5.15 -2.19 11.13
N ASP A 48 6.32 -2.31 11.74
CA ASP A 48 6.47 -2.47 13.19
C ASP A 48 6.89 -1.16 13.87
N VAL A 49 7.11 -1.19 15.18
CA VAL A 49 7.54 -0.01 15.96
C VAL A 49 8.92 0.52 15.58
N ILE A 50 9.74 -0.27 14.88
CA ILE A 50 11.04 0.14 14.33
C ILE A 50 10.99 0.33 12.81
N ASN A 51 9.79 0.45 12.24
CA ASN A 51 9.52 0.75 10.84
C ASN A 51 10.07 -0.31 9.85
N ARG A 52 10.09 -1.59 10.22
CA ARG A 52 10.30 -2.67 9.24
C ARG A 52 8.99 -3.06 8.59
N ASP A 53 9.07 -3.45 7.32
CA ASP A 53 7.93 -3.98 6.60
C ASP A 53 7.52 -5.36 7.13
N ARG A 54 6.24 -5.50 7.42
CA ARG A 54 5.57 -6.65 8.01
C ARG A 54 4.20 -6.83 7.35
N CYS A 55 3.49 -7.87 7.74
CA CYS A 55 2.18 -8.19 7.21
C CYS A 55 1.19 -8.57 8.33
N LEU A 56 -0.04 -8.08 8.20
CA LEU A 56 -1.23 -8.51 8.93
C LEU A 56 -2.05 -9.43 8.03
N THR A 57 -2.50 -10.57 8.56
CA THR A 57 -3.36 -11.49 7.82
C THR A 57 -4.77 -11.47 8.38
N VAL A 58 -5.76 -11.29 7.50
CA VAL A 58 -7.18 -11.51 7.81
C VAL A 58 -7.62 -12.79 7.11
N LEU A 59 -8.36 -13.66 7.80
CA LEU A 59 -8.94 -14.86 7.21
C LEU A 59 -10.27 -15.19 7.86
N VAL A 60 -11.11 -15.94 7.16
CA VAL A 60 -12.32 -16.55 7.74
C VAL A 60 -12.04 -18.03 7.97
N ASN A 61 -12.29 -18.52 9.17
CA ASN A 61 -12.09 -19.94 9.48
C ASN A 61 -13.33 -20.78 9.10
N ASP A 62 -13.22 -22.10 9.25
CA ASP A 62 -14.31 -23.04 8.92
C ASP A 62 -15.58 -22.84 9.77
N GLN A 63 -15.47 -22.14 10.89
CA GLN A 63 -16.56 -21.83 11.81
C GLN A 63 -17.16 -20.44 11.55
N ASN A 64 -16.92 -19.87 10.36
CA ASN A 64 -17.42 -18.54 9.98
C ASN A 64 -16.96 -17.44 10.96
N LYS A 65 -15.77 -17.56 11.55
CA LYS A 65 -15.18 -16.52 12.40
C LYS A 65 -14.09 -15.79 11.62
N VAL A 66 -14.11 -14.46 11.71
CA VAL A 66 -13.02 -13.61 11.23
C VAL A 66 -11.86 -13.72 12.20
N VAL A 67 -10.68 -14.08 11.68
CA VAL A 67 -9.43 -14.20 12.43
C VAL A 67 -8.46 -13.16 11.88
N LEU A 68 -7.88 -12.38 12.79
CA LEU A 68 -6.81 -11.43 12.49
C LEU A 68 -5.51 -11.94 13.11
N VAL A 69 -4.48 -12.10 12.28
CA VAL A 69 -3.15 -12.54 12.69
C VAL A 69 -2.18 -11.38 12.52
N GLY A 70 -1.65 -10.93 13.66
CA GLY A 70 -0.59 -9.92 13.72
C GLY A 70 0.77 -10.48 13.33
N PRO A 71 1.74 -9.59 13.00
CA PRO A 71 3.13 -10.00 12.86
C PRO A 71 3.62 -10.66 14.16
N PRO A 72 4.32 -11.80 14.07
CA PRO A 72 4.68 -12.58 15.25
C PRO A 72 5.66 -11.83 16.15
N GLY A 73 5.32 -11.71 17.43
CA GLY A 73 6.18 -11.12 18.45
C GLY A 73 6.31 -9.59 18.40
N GLU A 74 5.56 -8.92 17.53
CA GLU A 74 5.69 -7.48 17.29
C GLU A 74 4.35 -6.77 17.22
N THR A 75 4.39 -5.45 17.42
CA THR A 75 3.21 -4.59 17.27
C THR A 75 3.12 -4.10 15.84
N ALA A 76 2.00 -4.38 15.17
CA ALA A 76 1.72 -3.80 13.87
C ALA A 76 1.39 -2.31 14.01
N VAL A 77 2.07 -1.49 13.21
CA VAL A 77 1.79 -0.08 13.03
C VAL A 77 1.23 0.12 11.62
N LEU A 78 0.06 0.73 11.51
CA LEU A 78 -0.60 0.98 10.22
C LEU A 78 -0.64 2.48 9.94
N SER A 79 -0.25 2.85 8.73
CA SER A 79 -0.58 4.15 8.16
C SER A 79 -2.09 4.27 7.91
N SER A 80 -2.58 5.48 7.67
CA SER A 80 -3.99 5.72 7.35
C SER A 80 -4.47 4.93 6.11
N GLY A 81 -3.61 4.78 5.10
CA GLY A 81 -3.91 3.99 3.91
C GLY A 81 -4.03 2.50 4.21
N GLN A 82 -3.06 1.95 4.96
CA GLN A 82 -3.06 0.54 5.39
C GLN A 82 -4.25 0.24 6.32
N LEU A 83 -4.63 1.17 7.19
CA LEU A 83 -5.82 1.04 8.02
C LEU A 83 -7.11 1.03 7.18
N GLY A 84 -7.15 1.80 6.09
CA GLY A 84 -8.24 1.75 5.10
C GLY A 84 -8.34 0.36 4.45
N GLN A 85 -7.22 -0.20 4.01
CA GLN A 85 -7.16 -1.55 3.44
C GLN A 85 -7.62 -2.61 4.46
N LEU A 86 -7.18 -2.51 5.71
CA LEU A 86 -7.61 -3.42 6.78
C LEU A 86 -9.13 -3.34 7.01
N ARG A 87 -9.70 -2.13 7.03
CA ARG A 87 -11.15 -1.94 7.18
C ARG A 87 -11.92 -2.63 6.05
N ASP A 88 -11.45 -2.47 4.82
CA ASP A 88 -12.13 -3.03 3.65
C ASP A 88 -12.01 -4.57 3.65
N ALA A 89 -10.83 -5.12 3.98
CA ALA A 89 -10.64 -6.56 4.18
C ALA A 89 -11.52 -7.13 5.30
N LEU A 90 -11.66 -6.43 6.44
CA LEU A 90 -12.53 -6.85 7.54
C LEU A 90 -14.01 -6.82 7.15
N ARG A 91 -14.42 -5.87 6.31
CA ARG A 91 -15.78 -5.82 5.75
C ARG A 91 -16.03 -7.04 4.87
N GLU A 92 -15.15 -7.31 3.91
CA GLU A 92 -15.26 -8.48 3.03
C GLU A 92 -15.25 -9.80 3.80
N ALA A 93 -14.42 -9.89 4.85
CA ALA A 93 -14.36 -11.06 5.73
C ALA A 93 -15.65 -11.24 6.54
N ALA A 94 -16.27 -10.15 7.01
CA ALA A 94 -17.55 -10.21 7.71
C ALA A 94 -18.67 -10.70 6.79
N GLU A 95 -18.75 -10.17 5.56
CA GLU A 95 -19.73 -10.63 4.56
C GLU A 95 -19.55 -12.12 4.21
N GLN A 96 -18.31 -12.62 4.19
CA GLN A 96 -18.04 -14.05 4.01
C GLN A 96 -18.35 -14.90 5.23
N ALA A 97 -18.20 -14.36 6.43
CA ALA A 97 -18.58 -15.03 7.67
C ALA A 97 -20.11 -15.15 7.82
N GLU A 98 -20.87 -14.22 7.25
CA GLU A 98 -22.35 -14.26 7.26
C GLU A 98 -22.96 -15.23 6.23
N ARG A 99 -22.16 -15.71 5.27
CA ARG A 99 -22.56 -16.71 4.27
C ARG A 99 -22.58 -18.14 4.83
#